data_AF-A0A914DNC8-F1
#
_entry.id   AF-A0A914DNC8-F1
#
_cell.length_a   1.000
_cell.length_b   1.000
_cell.length_c   1.000
_cell.angle_alpha   90.00
_cell.angle_beta   90.00
_cell.angle_gamma   90.00
#
_symmetry.space_group_name_H-M   'P 1'
#
loop_
_entity.id
_entity.type
_entity.pdbx_description
1 polymer ?
#
loop_
_entity_poly.entity_id
_entity_poly.type
_entity_poly.pdbx_seq_one_letter_code
_entity_poly.pdbx_strand_id
1 'polypeptide(L)'
;MTLETFFADPETSLPIQHEGLLLQQHERRLEAIFGISSSIQLQLTMQGLHATTKIDSNTCEISDVKATGCYQCLTGAKVHLTCKTNFGEALANVQCSNSNISFVTPCNSSGKTSTITVNFDKAILNEACSVQCPGGSTSLKLEGTLAFVEAPLYANYSS
;
A
#
# COMPACT_ATOMS: atom_id res chain seq x y z
N MET A 1 12.25 -4.43 -27.93
CA MET A 1 12.88 -4.55 -26.59
C MET A 1 13.57 -5.90 -26.53
N THR A 2 14.85 -5.96 -26.16
CA THR A 2 15.55 -7.23 -25.90
C THR A 2 15.39 -7.61 -24.43
N LEU A 3 15.56 -8.91 -24.11
CA LEU A 3 15.49 -9.39 -22.73
C LEU A 3 16.47 -8.63 -21.80
N GLU A 4 17.65 -8.30 -22.33
CA GLU A 4 18.66 -7.52 -21.62
C GLU A 4 18.20 -6.10 -21.31
N THR A 5 17.55 -5.42 -22.28
CA THR A 5 17.00 -4.08 -22.04
C THR A 5 15.83 -4.07 -21.06
N PHE A 6 15.07 -5.17 -20.97
CA PHE A 6 13.99 -5.32 -20.00
C PHE A 6 14.54 -5.52 -18.57
N PHE A 7 15.62 -6.29 -18.39
CA PHE A 7 16.22 -6.45 -17.05
C PHE A 7 17.13 -5.29 -16.64
N ALA A 8 17.58 -4.47 -17.59
CA ALA A 8 18.34 -3.26 -17.33
C ALA A 8 17.48 -2.04 -16.99
N ASP A 9 16.16 -2.11 -17.23
CA ASP A 9 15.25 -1.02 -16.91
C ASP A 9 15.01 -0.96 -15.38
N PRO A 10 15.25 0.20 -14.74
CA PRO A 10 15.07 0.36 -13.31
C PRO A 10 13.63 0.14 -12.83
N GLU A 11 12.61 0.29 -13.70
CA GLU A 11 11.20 0.04 -13.35
C GLU A 11 10.85 -1.45 -13.25
N THR A 12 11.64 -2.31 -13.89
CA THR A 12 11.43 -3.76 -13.98
C THR A 12 12.56 -4.54 -13.31
N SER A 13 13.55 -3.85 -12.77
CA SER A 13 14.64 -4.43 -11.97
C SER A 13 14.23 -4.64 -10.51
N LEU A 14 14.70 -5.73 -9.90
CA LEU A 14 14.47 -5.99 -8.47
C LEU A 14 15.23 -4.99 -7.59
N PRO A 15 14.67 -4.60 -6.43
CA PRO A 15 13.39 -5.04 -5.88
C PRO A 15 12.19 -4.31 -6.49
N ILE A 16 11.13 -5.05 -6.80
CA ILE A 16 9.89 -4.51 -7.37
C ILE A 16 8.80 -4.55 -6.30
N GLN A 17 8.13 -3.44 -6.06
CA GLN A 17 6.98 -3.37 -5.17
C GLN A 17 5.69 -3.14 -5.97
N HIS A 18 4.71 -4.02 -5.79
CA HIS A 18 3.42 -3.97 -6.49
C HIS A 18 2.30 -4.37 -5.53
N GLU A 19 1.29 -3.51 -5.33
CA GLU A 19 0.10 -3.80 -4.49
C GLU A 19 0.40 -4.43 -3.11
N GLY A 20 1.40 -3.91 -2.40
CA GLY A 20 1.78 -4.41 -1.08
C GLY A 20 2.61 -5.70 -1.11
N LEU A 21 2.94 -6.24 -2.29
CA LEU A 21 3.93 -7.29 -2.48
C LEU A 21 5.29 -6.67 -2.82
N LEU A 22 6.36 -7.14 -2.19
CA LEU A 22 7.73 -6.80 -2.51
C LEU A 22 8.42 -8.05 -3.06
N LEU A 23 8.78 -8.03 -4.33
CA LEU A 23 9.65 -9.00 -4.95
C LEU A 23 11.08 -8.55 -4.75
N GLN A 24 11.89 -9.37 -4.08
CA GLN A 24 13.27 -9.05 -3.77
C GLN A 24 14.16 -10.27 -4.01
N GLN A 25 15.36 -10.04 -4.55
CA GLN A 25 16.39 -11.05 -4.56
C GLN A 25 17.07 -11.08 -3.19
N HIS A 26 17.03 -12.24 -2.55
CA HIS A 26 17.82 -12.52 -1.36
C HIS A 26 18.77 -13.68 -1.68
N GLU A 27 20.08 -13.38 -1.62
CA GLU A 27 21.15 -14.26 -2.12
C GLU A 27 20.95 -14.66 -3.60
N ARG A 28 20.61 -15.92 -3.86
CA ARG A 28 20.35 -16.47 -5.22
C ARG A 28 18.90 -16.92 -5.40
N ARG A 29 17.99 -16.46 -4.54
CA ARG A 29 16.57 -16.80 -4.61
C ARG A 29 15.74 -15.54 -4.78
N LEU A 30 14.66 -15.68 -5.53
CA LEU A 30 13.60 -14.69 -5.59
C LEU A 30 12.66 -14.94 -4.42
N GLU A 31 12.50 -13.96 -3.56
CA GLU A 31 11.60 -14.01 -2.42
C GLU A 31 10.47 -12.98 -2.61
N ALA A 32 9.25 -13.38 -2.27
CA ALA A 32 8.07 -12.54 -2.32
C ALA A 32 7.66 -12.21 -0.88
N ILE A 33 7.82 -10.95 -0.51
CA ILE A 33 7.56 -10.43 0.83
C ILE A 33 6.20 -9.72 0.80
N PHE A 34 5.28 -10.24 1.58
CA PHE A 34 3.95 -9.68 1.72
C PHE A 34 3.93 -8.55 2.76
N GLY A 35 3.36 -7.41 2.39
CA GLY A 35 3.09 -6.30 3.29
C GLY A 35 1.91 -6.57 4.22
N ILE A 36 1.55 -5.54 4.98
CA ILE A 36 0.58 -5.57 6.09
C ILE A 36 -0.87 -5.88 5.60
N SER A 37 -1.10 -5.96 4.29
CA SER A 37 -2.41 -6.15 3.65
C SER A 37 -2.77 -7.60 3.29
N SER A 38 -2.02 -8.61 3.75
CA SER A 38 -2.30 -10.01 3.39
C SER A 38 -3.37 -10.67 4.24
N SER A 39 -4.26 -11.44 3.61
CA SER A 39 -5.27 -12.25 4.31
C SER A 39 -4.65 -13.57 4.78
N ILE A 40 -4.66 -13.79 6.09
CA ILE A 40 -4.23 -15.04 6.72
C ILE A 40 -5.41 -15.61 7.49
N GLN A 41 -5.75 -16.87 7.23
CA GLN A 41 -6.73 -17.59 8.05
C GLN A 41 -6.01 -18.37 9.14
N LEU A 42 -6.25 -18.00 10.41
CA LEU A 42 -5.72 -18.70 11.56
C LEU A 42 -6.82 -19.53 12.22
N GLN A 43 -6.61 -20.85 12.35
CA GLN A 43 -7.50 -21.71 13.12
C GLN A 43 -6.87 -22.02 14.49
N LEU A 44 -7.54 -21.58 15.56
CA LEU A 44 -7.13 -21.81 16.94
C LEU A 44 -8.07 -22.83 17.60
N THR A 45 -7.50 -23.85 18.24
CA THR A 45 -8.26 -24.82 19.04
C THR A 45 -7.80 -24.71 20.50
N MET A 46 -8.72 -24.37 21.40
CA MET A 46 -8.45 -24.20 22.83
C MET A 46 -9.34 -25.14 23.63
N GLN A 47 -8.76 -25.91 24.56
CA GLN A 47 -9.51 -26.77 25.49
C GLN A 47 -9.28 -26.30 26.93
N GLY A 48 -10.35 -26.18 27.70
CA GLY A 48 -10.28 -25.82 29.12
C GLY A 48 -9.85 -24.37 29.41
N LEU A 49 -9.87 -23.48 28.42
CA LEU A 49 -9.51 -22.07 28.55
C LEU A 49 -10.71 -21.17 28.26
N HIS A 50 -10.80 -20.05 28.98
CA HIS A 50 -11.76 -18.98 28.71
C HIS A 50 -11.06 -17.81 28.03
N ALA A 51 -11.54 -17.41 26.85
CA ALA A 51 -11.07 -16.22 26.17
C ALA A 51 -11.79 -14.98 26.71
N THR A 52 -11.02 -13.97 27.11
CA THR A 52 -11.52 -12.63 27.43
C THR A 52 -10.85 -11.63 26.50
N THR A 53 -11.66 -10.78 25.87
CA THR A 53 -11.16 -9.80 24.90
C THR A 53 -11.07 -8.43 25.56
N LYS A 54 -9.92 -7.78 25.43
CA LYS A 54 -9.75 -6.36 25.72
C LYS A 54 -9.37 -5.66 24.42
N ILE A 55 -10.22 -4.73 23.97
CA ILE A 55 -10.01 -3.97 22.74
C ILE A 55 -9.72 -2.53 23.16
N ASP A 56 -8.55 -2.03 22.79
CA ASP A 56 -8.25 -0.62 22.95
C ASP A 56 -8.93 0.15 21.81
N SER A 57 -9.92 0.98 22.16
CA SER A 57 -10.73 1.74 21.20
C SER A 57 -10.00 3.02 20.79
N ASN A 58 -8.98 2.88 19.96
CA ASN A 58 -8.17 3.99 19.48
C ASN A 58 -8.68 4.57 18.15
N THR A 59 -8.54 5.88 17.98
CA THR A 59 -8.85 6.59 16.75
C THR A 59 -7.55 6.86 15.99
N CYS A 60 -7.65 7.03 14.67
CA CYS A 60 -6.51 7.29 13.80
C CYS A 60 -6.76 8.48 12.89
N GLU A 61 -5.72 9.26 12.66
CA GLU A 61 -5.72 10.44 11.81
C GLU A 61 -4.49 10.39 10.91
N ILE A 62 -4.68 10.67 9.62
CA ILE A 62 -3.62 10.69 8.62
C ILE A 62 -3.41 12.12 8.14
N SER A 63 -2.15 12.56 8.15
CA SER A 63 -1.70 13.89 7.71
C SER A 63 -0.51 13.77 6.76
N ASP A 64 -0.06 14.92 6.23
CA ASP A 64 1.17 15.06 5.43
C ASP A 64 1.21 14.14 4.21
N VAL A 65 0.06 14.00 3.54
CA VAL A 65 -0.10 13.13 2.39
C VAL A 65 0.52 13.75 1.15
N LYS A 66 1.40 13.00 0.48
CA LYS A 66 1.99 13.36 -0.81
C LYS A 66 2.12 12.15 -1.71
N ALA A 67 1.52 12.20 -2.90
CA ALA A 67 1.65 11.16 -3.91
C ALA A 67 2.65 11.57 -5.02
N THR A 68 3.59 10.70 -5.35
CA THR A 68 4.53 10.86 -6.47
C THR A 68 4.79 9.53 -7.16
N GLY A 69 4.86 9.54 -8.49
CA GLY A 69 5.10 8.34 -9.30
C GLY A 69 4.29 8.41 -10.57
N CYS A 70 3.83 7.25 -11.06
CA CYS A 70 3.12 7.16 -12.33
C CYS A 70 1.75 6.52 -12.22
N TYR A 71 0.91 6.81 -13.21
CA TYR A 71 -0.38 6.16 -13.42
C TYR A 71 -0.28 5.16 -14.58
N GLN A 72 -1.08 4.09 -14.55
CA GLN A 72 -1.09 3.01 -15.56
C GLN A 72 0.27 2.33 -15.80
N CYS A 73 1.14 2.32 -14.79
CA CYS A 73 2.47 1.72 -14.84
C CYS A 73 2.61 0.59 -13.81
N LEU A 74 3.64 -0.26 -13.99
CA LEU A 74 3.93 -1.37 -13.09
C LEU A 74 4.41 -0.88 -11.70
N THR A 75 5.22 0.18 -11.67
CA THR A 75 5.80 0.73 -10.43
C THR A 75 4.79 1.48 -9.55
N GLY A 76 3.73 2.02 -10.16
CA GLY A 76 2.66 2.74 -9.49
C GLY A 76 3.08 4.10 -8.89
N ALA A 77 2.21 4.63 -8.03
CA ALA A 77 2.44 5.86 -7.29
C ALA A 77 2.82 5.58 -5.84
N LYS A 78 3.87 6.25 -5.35
CA LYS A 78 4.27 6.23 -3.95
C LYS A 78 3.51 7.32 -3.20
N VAL A 79 2.78 6.94 -2.16
CA VAL A 79 2.10 7.87 -1.26
C VAL A 79 2.86 7.89 0.06
N HIS A 80 3.44 9.05 0.35
CA HIS A 80 4.01 9.37 1.66
C HIS A 80 2.91 9.92 2.54
N LEU A 81 2.81 9.43 3.77
CA LEU A 81 1.80 9.88 4.73
C LEU A 81 2.32 9.72 6.16
N THR A 82 1.75 10.48 7.08
CA THR A 82 1.99 10.35 8.52
C THR A 82 0.70 9.91 9.20
N CYS A 83 0.72 8.79 9.93
CA CYS A 83 -0.44 8.32 10.69
C CYS A 83 -0.24 8.45 12.19
N LYS A 84 -1.17 9.11 12.86
CA LYS A 84 -1.20 9.29 14.31
C LYS A 84 -2.39 8.57 14.90
N THR A 85 -2.21 7.96 16.06
CA THR A 85 -3.31 7.43 16.88
C THR A 85 -3.42 8.17 18.21
N ASN A 86 -4.63 8.26 18.77
CA ASN A 86 -4.85 8.92 20.05
C ASN A 86 -4.18 8.21 21.24
N PHE A 87 -3.89 6.91 21.13
CA PHE A 87 -3.22 6.14 22.17
C PHE A 87 -2.51 4.90 21.61
N GLY A 88 -1.31 4.63 22.13
CA GLY A 88 -0.53 3.42 21.85
C GLY A 88 -0.11 3.30 20.39
N GLU A 89 -0.27 2.09 19.85
CA GLU A 89 -0.05 1.75 18.45
C GLU A 89 -1.34 1.21 17.83
N ALA A 90 -1.52 1.48 16.54
CA ALA A 90 -2.70 1.06 15.80
C ALA A 90 -2.33 0.65 14.37
N LEU A 91 -3.19 -0.16 13.75
CA LEU A 91 -3.22 -0.36 12.31
C LEU A 91 -4.46 0.31 11.77
N ALA A 92 -4.28 1.33 10.93
CA ALA A 92 -5.36 2.00 10.25
C ALA A 92 -5.62 1.34 8.90
N ASN A 93 -6.86 0.94 8.65
CA ASN A 93 -7.32 0.48 7.35
C ASN A 93 -7.80 1.69 6.55
N VAL A 94 -7.31 1.89 5.34
CA VAL A 94 -7.69 3.00 4.46
C VAL A 94 -8.38 2.44 3.23
N GLN A 95 -9.57 2.94 2.92
CA GLN A 95 -10.37 2.54 1.77
C GLN A 95 -10.89 3.78 1.04
N CYS A 96 -10.62 3.89 -0.25
CA CYS A 96 -11.08 5.00 -1.10
C CYS A 96 -12.31 4.59 -1.89
N SER A 97 -13.34 5.45 -1.94
CA SER A 97 -14.67 5.04 -2.43
C SER A 97 -14.79 4.92 -3.95
N ASN A 98 -14.01 5.70 -4.71
CA ASN A 98 -14.14 5.80 -6.17
C ASN A 98 -13.01 5.07 -6.93
N SER A 99 -12.10 4.43 -6.20
CA SER A 99 -10.92 3.78 -6.72
C SER A 99 -10.67 2.47 -5.98
N ASN A 100 -9.95 1.52 -6.60
CA ASN A 100 -9.56 0.27 -5.95
C ASN A 100 -8.37 0.46 -4.98
N ILE A 101 -8.19 1.67 -4.44
CA ILE A 101 -7.12 1.97 -3.50
C ILE A 101 -7.57 1.55 -2.10
N SER A 102 -6.92 0.50 -1.60
CA SER A 102 -7.04 0.10 -0.21
C SER A 102 -5.69 -0.34 0.33
N PHE A 103 -5.38 0.04 1.58
CA PHE A 103 -4.12 -0.30 2.22
C PHE A 103 -4.22 -0.19 3.74
N VAL A 104 -3.27 -0.83 4.43
CA VAL A 104 -3.12 -0.74 5.88
C VAL A 104 -1.85 0.05 6.20
N THR A 105 -1.95 1.01 7.11
CA THR A 105 -0.79 1.78 7.59
C THR A 105 -0.64 1.71 9.11
N PRO A 106 0.58 1.55 9.64
CA PRO A 106 0.82 1.61 11.07
C PRO A 106 0.78 3.05 11.58
N CYS A 107 0.24 3.24 12.78
CA CYS A 107 0.08 4.52 13.45
C CYS A 107 0.63 4.43 14.87
N ASN A 108 1.20 5.52 15.38
CA ASN A 108 1.61 5.62 16.78
C ASN A 108 1.23 7.00 17.33
N SER A 109 1.31 7.18 18.65
CA SER A 109 0.95 8.46 19.28
C SER A 109 1.85 9.64 18.89
N SER A 110 3.06 9.38 18.37
CA SER A 110 4.00 10.41 17.90
C SER A 110 3.77 10.83 16.44
N GLY A 111 2.96 10.09 15.68
CA GLY A 111 2.89 10.21 14.23
C GLY A 111 3.96 9.36 13.54
N LYS A 112 3.54 8.27 12.89
CA LYS A 112 4.42 7.37 12.15
C LYS A 112 4.35 7.67 10.66
N THR A 113 5.48 8.05 10.07
CA THR A 113 5.57 8.24 8.62
C THR A 113 5.73 6.90 7.92
N SER A 114 4.94 6.68 6.87
CA SER A 114 4.96 5.48 6.04
C SER A 114 4.93 5.87 4.56
N THR A 115 5.48 4.98 3.73
CA THR A 115 5.37 5.08 2.27
C THR A 115 4.65 3.85 1.78
N ILE A 116 3.57 4.04 1.04
CA ILE A 116 2.81 2.97 0.40
C ILE A 116 2.91 3.09 -1.12
N THR A 117 2.72 2.00 -1.83
CA THR A 117 2.59 2.00 -3.29
C THR A 117 1.14 1.72 -3.66
N VAL A 118 0.55 2.56 -4.50
CA VAL A 118 -0.81 2.40 -5.01
C VAL A 118 -0.78 2.40 -6.53
N ASN A 119 -1.58 1.54 -7.15
CA ASN A 119 -1.79 1.54 -8.59
C ASN A 119 -3.03 2.39 -8.90
N PHE A 120 -2.90 3.31 -9.85
CA PHE A 120 -3.95 4.23 -10.21
C PHE A 120 -3.98 4.44 -11.72
N ASP A 121 -5.16 4.67 -12.28
CA ASP A 121 -5.42 4.65 -13.72
C ASP A 121 -5.47 6.06 -14.34
N LYS A 122 -5.42 7.12 -13.53
CA LYS A 122 -5.55 8.51 -13.97
C LYS A 122 -4.38 9.38 -13.51
N ALA A 123 -4.09 10.42 -14.27
CA ALA A 123 -3.04 11.38 -13.94
C ALA A 123 -3.35 12.22 -12.68
N ILE A 124 -4.63 12.47 -12.39
CA ILE A 124 -5.07 13.29 -11.26
C ILE A 124 -5.63 12.36 -10.18
N LEU A 125 -4.88 12.20 -9.10
CA LEU A 125 -5.34 11.55 -7.89
C LEU A 125 -6.17 12.56 -7.09
N ASN A 126 -7.45 12.27 -6.90
CA ASN A 126 -8.38 13.09 -6.11
C ASN A 126 -9.45 12.17 -5.52
N GLU A 127 -9.08 11.47 -4.45
CA GLU A 127 -9.88 10.39 -3.88
C GLU A 127 -10.27 10.73 -2.44
N ALA A 128 -11.56 10.55 -2.13
CA ALA A 128 -12.04 10.57 -0.76
C ALA A 128 -11.93 9.17 -0.18
N CYS A 129 -11.20 9.06 0.93
CA CYS A 129 -10.92 7.80 1.60
C CYS A 129 -11.41 7.83 3.03
N SER A 130 -11.87 6.69 3.52
CA SER A 130 -12.20 6.50 4.92
C SER A 130 -11.08 5.72 5.60
N VAL A 131 -10.67 6.19 6.77
CA VAL A 131 -9.62 5.62 7.61
C VAL A 131 -10.29 4.99 8.83
N GLN A 132 -10.20 3.67 8.97
CA GLN A 132 -10.83 2.93 10.05
C GLN A 132 -9.80 2.44 11.08
N CYS A 133 -10.09 2.72 12.35
CA CYS A 133 -9.45 2.13 13.52
C CYS A 133 -10.52 1.61 14.50
N PRO A 134 -10.16 0.74 15.47
CA PRO A 134 -11.11 0.16 16.41
C PRO A 134 -12.04 1.15 17.13
N GLY A 135 -11.54 2.36 17.41
CA GLY A 135 -12.29 3.42 18.08
C GLY A 135 -13.09 4.35 17.17
N GLY A 136 -13.05 4.19 15.85
CA GLY A 136 -13.84 5.01 14.93
C GLY A 136 -13.26 5.14 13.53
N SER A 137 -13.97 5.90 12.69
CA SER A 137 -13.57 6.19 11.31
C SER A 137 -13.36 7.70 11.13
N THR A 138 -12.29 8.06 10.42
CA THR A 138 -12.01 9.43 9.98
C THR A 138 -12.00 9.49 8.45
N SER A 139 -12.03 10.68 7.88
CA SER A 139 -11.98 10.89 6.44
C SER A 139 -10.65 11.51 6.04
N LEU A 140 -10.11 11.06 4.92
CA LEU A 140 -8.89 11.54 4.31
C LEU A 140 -9.16 11.90 2.85
N LYS A 141 -8.49 12.94 2.35
CA LYS A 141 -8.47 13.25 0.92
C LYS A 141 -7.08 12.95 0.37
N LEU A 142 -6.97 12.02 -0.55
CA LEU A 142 -5.74 11.74 -1.29
C LEU A 142 -5.72 12.61 -2.54
N GLU A 143 -4.81 13.57 -2.59
CA GLU A 143 -4.64 14.47 -3.74
C GLU A 143 -3.20 14.41 -4.27
N GLY A 144 -3.06 14.46 -5.60
CA GLY A 144 -1.76 14.51 -6.24
C GLY A 144 -1.84 14.46 -7.76
N THR A 145 -0.74 14.86 -8.41
CA THR A 145 -0.58 14.75 -9.87
C THR A 145 0.50 13.73 -10.16
N LEU A 146 0.14 12.67 -10.89
CA LEU A 146 1.02 11.58 -11.26
C LEU A 146 1.55 11.79 -12.68
N ALA A 147 2.80 11.38 -12.92
CA ALA A 147 3.41 11.45 -14.23
C ALA A 147 2.89 10.32 -15.13
N PHE A 148 2.75 10.60 -16.42
CA PHE A 148 2.58 9.53 -17.40
C PHE A 148 3.92 8.88 -17.68
N VAL A 149 3.97 7.55 -17.65
CA VAL A 149 5.11 6.80 -18.19
C VAL A 149 4.60 6.13 -19.45
N GLU A 150 5.17 6.49 -20.60
CA GLU A 150 4.94 5.75 -21.83
C GLU A 150 5.42 4.31 -21.60
N ALA A 151 4.48 3.37 -21.46
CA ALA A 151 4.83 1.96 -21.51
C ALA A 151 5.61 1.73 -22.81
N PRO A 152 6.81 1.13 -22.79
CA PRO A 152 7.50 0.80 -24.03
C PRO A 152 6.54 -0.04 -24.87
N LEU A 153 6.14 0.52 -26.01
CA LEU A 153 5.12 -0.03 -26.88
C LEU A 153 5.39 -1.53 -27.13
N TYR A 154 4.58 -2.41 -26.54
CA TYR A 154 4.47 -3.81 -26.96
C TYR A 154 3.71 -3.92 -28.30
N ALA A 155 3.95 -2.97 -29.22
CA ALA A 155 3.41 -3.00 -30.56
C ALA A 155 4.42 -3.76 -31.44
N ASN A 156 3.95 -4.88 -32.00
CA ASN A 156 4.54 -5.70 -33.07
C ASN A 156 5.05 -7.10 -32.68
N TYR A 157 4.31 -7.83 -31.84
CA TYR A 157 4.28 -9.29 -31.96
C TYR A 157 2.84 -9.79 -31.98
N SER A 158 2.20 -9.63 -33.14
CA SER A 158 1.06 -10.45 -33.54
C SER A 158 1.19 -10.75 -35.04
N SER A 159 1.21 -12.04 -35.34
CA SER A 159 1.28 -12.75 -36.63
C SER A 159 2.56 -12.63 -37.45
#